data_AF-A0A660YDY2-F1
#
_entry.id   AF-A0A660YDY2-F1
#
_cell.length_a   1.000
_cell.length_b   1.000
_cell.length_c   1.000
_cell.angle_alpha   90.00
_cell.angle_beta   90.00
_cell.angle_gamma   90.00
#
_symmetry.space_group_name_H-M   'P 1'
#
loop_
_entity.id
_entity.type
_entity.pdbx_description
1 polymer ?
#
loop_
_entity_poly.entity_id
_entity_poly.type
_entity_poly.pdbx_seq_one_letter_code
_entity_poly.pdbx_strand_id
1 'polypeptide(L)'
;MNFLLSFDVEDWFQVENFRGAIDRSLWEHWDRKESRVVGNTLRLLELLDGQGIKGTFFVLAWIAERHPELVREVSSCGMEVASHGYAHELTYGMTEEELKEDLRRSKGILEDITGKEVL
;
A
#
# COMPACT_ATOMS: atom_id res chain seq x y z
N MET A 1 -26.02 5.13 7.72
CA MET A 1 -25.58 4.61 6.41
C MET A 1 -24.13 4.23 6.59
N ASN A 2 -23.81 2.94 6.57
CA ASN A 2 -22.43 2.49 6.76
C ASN A 2 -21.78 2.41 5.39
N PHE A 3 -21.02 3.44 5.03
CA PHE A 3 -20.14 3.37 3.87
C PHE A 3 -18.97 2.46 4.22
N LEU A 4 -18.69 1.48 3.35
CA LEU A 4 -17.44 0.73 3.37
C LEU A 4 -16.54 1.36 2.32
N LEU A 5 -15.44 1.97 2.77
CA LEU A 5 -14.44 2.58 1.90
C LEU A 5 -13.14 1.78 1.97
N SER A 6 -12.56 1.52 0.81
CA SER A 6 -11.23 0.96 0.68
C SER A 6 -10.37 1.81 -0.24
N PHE A 7 -9.07 1.80 0.01
CA PHE A 7 -8.09 2.59 -0.73
C PHE A 7 -6.86 1.74 -1.02
N ASP A 8 -6.47 1.67 -2.28
CA ASP A 8 -5.19 1.10 -2.67
C ASP A 8 -4.10 2.17 -2.50
N VAL A 9 -3.06 1.85 -1.72
CA VAL A 9 -1.96 2.75 -1.39
C VAL A 9 -0.76 2.40 -2.27
N GLU A 10 -0.72 3.08 -3.41
CA GLU A 10 0.29 2.97 -4.44
C GLU A 10 0.69 4.36 -4.94
N ASP A 11 1.92 4.49 -5.43
CA ASP A 11 2.40 5.74 -6.03
C ASP A 11 2.10 5.79 -7.54
N TRP A 12 2.18 6.98 -8.12
CA TRP A 12 1.68 7.29 -9.47
C TRP A 12 2.31 6.47 -10.60
N PHE A 13 3.38 5.73 -10.35
CA PHE A 13 4.10 4.91 -11.31
C PHE A 13 3.93 3.40 -11.13
N GLN A 14 3.26 3.02 -10.06
CA GLN A 14 2.95 1.62 -9.74
C GLN A 14 1.63 1.18 -10.40
N VAL A 15 0.81 2.16 -10.82
CA VAL A 15 -0.45 1.96 -11.51
C VAL A 15 -0.29 1.20 -12.83
N GLU A 16 -1.15 0.20 -13.06
CA GLU A 16 -1.05 -0.71 -14.20
C GLU A 16 -1.17 0.00 -15.56
N ASN A 17 -1.92 1.10 -15.64
CA ASN A 17 -2.10 1.87 -16.88
C ASN A 17 -0.80 2.52 -17.40
N PHE A 18 0.25 2.63 -16.56
CA PHE A 18 1.57 3.09 -16.99
C PHE A 18 2.62 1.98 -17.17
N ARG A 19 2.26 0.70 -17.00
CA ARG A 19 3.21 -0.43 -17.12
C ARG A 19 3.94 -0.49 -18.45
N GLY A 20 3.31 -0.07 -19.55
CA GLY A 20 3.93 0.00 -20.87
C GLY A 20 4.82 1.22 -21.12
N ALA A 21 4.76 2.22 -20.23
CA ALA A 21 5.48 3.50 -20.37
C ALA A 21 6.58 3.68 -19.32
N ILE A 22 6.45 3.02 -18.16
CA ILE A 22 7.39 3.11 -17.04
C ILE A 22 7.96 1.73 -16.79
N ASP A 23 9.25 1.58 -17.06
CA ASP A 23 9.97 0.33 -16.80
C ASP A 23 10.14 0.11 -15.29
N ARG A 24 9.73 -1.08 -14.81
CA ARG A 24 9.84 -1.49 -13.41
C ARG A 24 11.28 -1.50 -12.89
N SER A 25 12.26 -1.80 -13.74
CA SER A 25 13.69 -1.76 -13.38
C SER A 25 14.15 -0.37 -12.93
N LEU A 26 13.39 0.67 -13.28
CA LEU A 26 13.70 2.03 -12.86
C LEU A 26 13.18 2.34 -11.45
N TRP A 27 12.27 1.54 -10.86
CA TRP A 27 11.61 1.90 -9.60
C TRP A 27 12.61 2.14 -8.45
N GLU A 28 13.73 1.42 -8.37
CA GLU A 28 14.77 1.67 -7.37
C GLU A 28 15.44 3.05 -7.52
N HIS A 29 15.45 3.62 -8.73
CA HIS A 29 15.95 4.97 -8.97
C HIS A 29 14.91 6.05 -8.65
N TRP A 30 13.66 5.65 -8.39
CA TRP A 30 12.55 6.56 -8.16
C TRP A 30 12.40 6.99 -6.71
N ASP A 31 13.18 6.42 -5.79
CA ASP A 31 13.44 7.01 -4.47
C ASP A 31 13.98 8.46 -4.58
N ARG A 32 14.53 8.83 -5.75
CA ARG A 32 15.01 10.19 -6.06
C ARG A 32 13.96 11.08 -6.71
N LYS A 33 12.77 10.56 -6.99
CA LYS A 33 11.63 11.31 -7.53
C LYS A 33 10.68 11.65 -6.40
N GLU A 34 9.84 12.65 -6.63
CA GLU A 34 8.83 13.04 -5.64
C GLU A 34 7.86 11.88 -5.42
N SER A 35 7.87 11.32 -4.20
CA SER A 35 6.84 10.43 -3.70
C SER A 35 5.58 11.24 -3.43
N ARG A 36 4.46 10.83 -4.03
CA ARG A 36 3.16 11.52 -3.84
C ARG A 36 2.26 10.78 -2.88
N VAL A 37 2.50 9.49 -2.72
CA VAL A 37 1.68 8.59 -1.89
C VAL A 37 1.60 9.08 -0.45
N VAL A 38 2.72 9.49 0.16
CA VAL A 38 2.74 9.94 1.58
C VAL A 38 1.84 11.15 1.79
N GLY A 39 2.04 12.22 1.02
CA GLY A 39 1.26 13.46 1.17
C GLY A 39 -0.23 13.25 0.90
N ASN A 40 -0.55 12.47 -0.14
CA ASN A 40 -1.93 12.19 -0.51
C ASN A 40 -2.65 11.32 0.53
N THR A 41 -2.00 10.27 1.03
CA THR A 41 -2.57 9.39 2.06
C THR A 41 -2.78 10.15 3.37
N LEU A 42 -1.83 10.97 3.82
CA LEU A 42 -2.01 11.79 5.03
C LEU A 42 -3.19 12.77 4.88
N ARG A 43 -3.29 13.44 3.73
CA ARG A 43 -4.42 14.34 3.42
C ARG A 43 -5.76 13.59 3.47
N LEU A 44 -5.80 12.35 2.96
CA LEU A 44 -7.00 11.53 3.00
C LEU A 44 -7.36 11.11 4.43
N LEU A 45 -6.37 10.71 5.24
CA LEU A 45 -6.58 10.39 6.66
C LEU A 45 -7.18 11.58 7.42
N GLU A 46 -6.65 12.79 7.23
CA GLU A 46 -7.20 14.02 7.84
C GLU A 46 -8.68 14.25 7.45
N LEU A 47 -9.03 14.04 6.17
CA LEU A 47 -10.41 14.22 5.69
C LEU A 47 -11.37 13.18 6.27
N LEU A 48 -10.93 11.93 6.39
CA LEU A 48 -11.73 10.85 6.96
C LEU A 48 -11.91 11.02 8.48
N ASP A 49 -10.84 11.39 9.19
CA ASP A 49 -10.88 11.63 10.63
C ASP A 49 -11.81 12.79 10.98
N GLY A 50 -11.76 13.89 10.21
CA GLY A 50 -12.66 15.04 10.37
C GLY A 50 -14.15 14.69 10.19
N GLN A 51 -14.47 13.54 9.59
CA GLN A 51 -15.84 13.03 9.43
C GLN A 51 -16.14 11.82 10.32
N GLY A 52 -15.18 11.35 11.13
CA GLY A 52 -15.31 10.13 11.94
C GLY A 52 -15.48 8.86 11.10
N ILE A 53 -15.00 8.86 9.85
CA ILE A 53 -15.11 7.73 8.93
C ILE A 53 -13.89 6.82 9.07
N LYS A 54 -14.13 5.51 9.08
CA LYS A 54 -13.08 4.48 9.02
C LYS A 54 -13.10 3.79 7.66
N GLY A 55 -11.96 3.22 7.27
CA GLY A 55 -11.81 2.48 6.02
C GLY A 55 -10.62 1.54 6.06
N THR A 56 -10.47 0.78 4.98
CA THR A 56 -9.40 -0.20 4.77
C THR A 56 -8.38 0.33 3.77
N PHE A 57 -7.10 0.27 4.12
CA PHE A 57 -6.01 0.71 3.27
C PHE A 57 -5.19 -0.51 2.85
N PHE A 58 -5.29 -0.87 1.57
CA PHE A 58 -4.52 -1.94 0.95
C PHE A 58 -3.16 -1.37 0.55
N VAL A 59 -2.11 -1.72 1.27
CA VAL A 59 -0.77 -1.12 1.10
C VAL A 59 0.16 -2.07 0.37
N LEU A 60 0.86 -1.56 -0.65
CA LEU A 60 1.97 -2.28 -1.26
C LEU A 60 3.13 -2.39 -0.29
N ALA A 61 3.67 -3.59 -0.09
CA ALA A 61 4.81 -3.75 0.81
C ALA A 61 6.06 -3.00 0.32
N TRP A 62 6.21 -2.76 -0.99
CA TRP A 62 7.24 -1.88 -1.54
C TRP A 62 7.16 -0.45 -0.97
N ILE A 63 5.95 0.07 -0.79
CA ILE A 63 5.69 1.37 -0.15
C ILE A 63 5.95 1.28 1.34
N ALA A 64 5.51 0.19 1.99
CA ALA A 64 5.69 -0.02 3.42
C ALA A 64 7.17 -0.08 3.85
N GLU A 65 8.04 -0.72 3.06
CA GLU A 65 9.49 -0.78 3.31
C GLU A 65 10.15 0.62 3.25
N ARG A 66 9.64 1.50 2.39
CA ARG A 66 10.19 2.86 2.18
C ARG A 66 9.60 3.92 3.09
N HIS A 67 8.32 3.75 3.45
CA HIS A 67 7.55 4.69 4.26
C HIS A 67 6.87 3.95 5.41
N PRO A 68 7.62 3.28 6.31
CA PRO A 68 7.01 2.54 7.42
C PRO A 68 6.22 3.47 8.35
N GLU A 69 6.65 4.73 8.49
CA GLU A 69 5.92 5.73 9.28
C GLU A 69 4.52 6.01 8.72
N LEU A 70 4.32 5.96 7.40
CA LEU A 70 3.00 6.14 6.79
C LEU A 70 2.05 5.01 7.21
N VAL A 71 2.53 3.77 7.20
CA VAL A 71 1.74 2.60 7.59
C VAL A 71 1.39 2.63 9.08
N ARG A 72 2.34 3.06 9.92
CA ARG A 72 2.08 3.29 11.35
C ARG A 72 1.02 4.36 11.57
N GLU A 73 1.10 5.46 10.82
CA GLU A 73 0.12 6.55 10.91
C GLU A 73 -1.29 6.04 10.56
N VAL A 74 -1.45 5.36 9.42
CA VAL A 74 -2.72 4.73 9.00
C VAL A 74 -3.29 3.84 10.12
N SER A 75 -2.47 2.96 10.68
CA SER A 75 -2.88 2.07 11.78
C SER A 75 -3.24 2.83 13.06
N SER A 76 -2.49 3.90 13.38
CA SER A 76 -2.69 4.72 14.59
C SER A 76 -3.97 5.57 14.52
N CYS A 77 -4.37 6.00 13.32
CA CYS A 77 -5.68 6.64 13.07
C CYS A 77 -6.86 5.65 13.21
N GLY A 78 -6.60 4.37 13.49
CA GLY A 78 -7.62 3.35 13.63
C GLY A 78 -8.25 2.91 12.31
N MET A 79 -7.54 3.14 11.19
CA MET A 79 -7.90 2.53 9.91
C MET A 79 -7.44 1.06 9.89
N GLU A 80 -8.10 0.24 9.10
CA GLU A 80 -7.65 -1.13 8.85
C GLU A 80 -6.52 -1.11 7.81
N VAL A 81 -5.44 -1.84 8.07
CA VAL A 81 -4.34 -2.04 7.12
C VAL A 81 -4.48 -3.43 6.54
N ALA A 82 -4.39 -3.54 5.23
CA ALA A 82 -4.46 -4.78 4.47
C ALA A 82 -3.31 -4.86 3.46
N SER A 83 -2.95 -6.06 3.05
CA SER A 83 -1.92 -6.32 2.05
C SER A 83 -2.44 -6.08 0.63
N HIS A 84 -1.69 -5.30 -0.16
CA HIS A 84 -1.88 -5.16 -1.60
C HIS A 84 -0.84 -5.93 -2.43
N GLY A 85 -0.20 -6.94 -1.82
CA GLY A 85 0.96 -7.63 -2.40
C GLY A 85 2.24 -6.82 -2.30
N TYR A 86 3.34 -7.29 -2.90
CA TYR A 86 4.63 -6.63 -2.75
C TYR A 86 4.79 -5.42 -3.67
N ALA A 87 4.70 -5.62 -4.99
CA ALA A 87 5.03 -4.62 -6.00
C ALA A 87 4.00 -4.55 -7.15
N HIS A 88 2.73 -4.76 -6.83
CA HIS A 88 1.60 -4.65 -7.78
C HIS A 88 1.78 -5.53 -9.03
N GLU A 89 2.27 -6.76 -8.86
CA GLU A 89 2.38 -7.73 -9.96
C GLU A 89 1.02 -8.37 -10.25
N LEU A 90 0.72 -8.63 -11.52
CA LEU A 90 -0.54 -9.27 -11.89
C LEU A 90 -0.51 -10.75 -11.52
N THR A 91 -1.50 -11.19 -10.74
CA THR A 91 -1.56 -12.56 -10.21
C THR A 91 -1.59 -13.64 -11.29
N TYR A 92 -2.17 -13.37 -12.47
CA TYR A 92 -2.19 -14.32 -13.59
C TYR A 92 -0.82 -14.52 -14.26
N GLY A 93 0.13 -13.63 -13.97
CA GLY A 93 1.53 -13.76 -14.39
C GLY A 93 2.41 -14.52 -13.41
N MET A 94 1.85 -14.94 -12.26
CA MET A 94 2.57 -15.67 -11.22
C MET A 94 2.23 -17.15 -11.23
N THR A 95 3.21 -17.97 -10.86
CA THR A 95 2.98 -19.32 -10.35
C THR A 95 2.30 -19.29 -8.98
N GLU A 96 1.75 -20.43 -8.56
CA GLU A 96 1.13 -20.56 -7.24
C GLU A 96 2.15 -20.29 -6.11
N GLU A 97 3.38 -20.78 -6.27
CA GLU A 97 4.47 -20.58 -5.32
C GLU A 97 4.87 -19.10 -5.21
N GLU A 98 4.99 -18.40 -6.34
CA GLU A 98 5.29 -16.97 -6.37
C GLU A 98 4.18 -16.15 -5.70
N LEU A 99 2.91 -16.46 -5.99
CA LEU A 99 1.78 -15.77 -5.35
C LEU A 99 1.76 -16.01 -3.84
N LYS A 100 2.00 -17.26 -3.39
CA LYS A 100 2.06 -17.57 -1.95
C LYS A 100 3.18 -16.80 -1.27
N GLU A 101 4.36 -16.72 -1.88
CA GLU A 101 5.49 -15.99 -1.31
C GLU A 101 5.25 -14.48 -1.31
N ASP A 102 4.66 -13.92 -2.37
CA ASP A 102 4.27 -12.50 -2.44
C ASP A 102 3.32 -12.14 -1.29
N LEU A 103 2.23 -12.91 -1.13
CA LEU A 103 1.24 -12.71 -0.07
C LEU A 103 1.85 -12.87 1.33
N ARG A 104 2.67 -13.90 1.55
CA ARG A 104 3.32 -14.15 2.84
C ARG A 104 4.28 -13.01 3.19
N ARG A 105 5.08 -12.57 2.22
CA ARG A 105 6.06 -11.50 2.41
C ARG A 105 5.38 -10.16 2.66
N SER A 106 4.40 -9.78 1.84
CA SER A 106 3.72 -8.50 1.95
C SER A 106 2.96 -8.38 3.26
N LYS A 107 2.23 -9.44 3.65
CA LYS A 107 1.56 -9.54 4.95
C LYS A 107 2.57 -9.37 6.09
N GLY A 108 3.64 -10.17 6.13
CA GLY A 108 4.63 -10.12 7.21
C GLY A 108 5.26 -8.75 7.41
N ILE A 109 5.63 -8.05 6.33
CA ILE A 109 6.19 -6.68 6.41
C ILE A 109 5.21 -5.72 7.08
N LEU A 110 3.93 -5.77 6.71
CA LEU A 110 2.91 -4.88 7.27
C LEU A 110 2.59 -5.22 8.73
N GLU A 111 2.58 -6.51 9.09
CA GLU A 111 2.40 -6.95 10.48
C GLU A 111 3.58 -6.50 11.36
N ASP A 112 4.81 -6.62 10.87
CA ASP A 112 6.02 -6.16 11.56
C ASP A 112 5.98 -4.64 11.81
N ILE A 113 5.45 -3.86 10.86
CA ILE A 113 5.35 -2.40 11.00
C ILE A 113 4.21 -1.99 11.93
N THR A 114 3.05 -2.62 11.83
CA THR A 114 1.83 -2.24 12.58
C THR A 114 1.75 -2.88 13.97
N GLY A 115 2.49 -3.97 14.20
CA GLY A 115 2.41 -4.78 15.42
C GLY A 115 1.08 -5.52 15.59
N LYS A 116 0.30 -5.68 14.51
CA LYS A 116 -1.05 -6.28 14.50
C LYS A 116 -1.18 -7.21 13.30
N GLU A 117 -2.13 -8.13 13.37
CA GLU A 117 -2.51 -8.92 12.19
C GLU A 117 -3.13 -8.00 11.12
N VAL A 118 -2.74 -8.21 9.87
CA VAL A 118 -3.30 -7.51 8.70
C VAL A 118 -4.04 -8.50 7.79
N LEU A 119 -5.02 -7.98 7.05
CA LEU A 119 -5.79 -8.74 6.06
C LEU A 119 -4.97 -9.04 4.80
#